data_AF-A0A2U1QIN9-F1
#
_entry.id   AF-A0A2U1QIN9-F1
#
_cell.length_a   1.000
_cell.length_b   1.000
_cell.length_c   1.000
_cell.angle_alpha   90.00
_cell.angle_beta   90.00
_cell.angle_gamma   90.00
#
_symmetry.space_group_name_H-M   'P 1'
#
loop_
_entity.id
_entity.type
_entity.pdbx_description
1 polymer ?
#
loop_
_entity_poly.entity_id
_entity_poly.type
_entity_poly.pdbx_seq_one_letter_code
_entity_poly.pdbx_strand_id
1 'polypeptide(L)'
;MAQLSGIVVFNVAFVIALMFTVGMITSVKGDVCTDLIPFTPKWCDGDITVSDDCWDACRRRYQFLAKATCDYLPSFPGPNKSVCKCFYNC
;
A
#
# COMPACT_ATOMS: atom_id res chain seq x y z
N MET A 1 -0.31 5.73 -54.74
CA MET A 1 0.14 6.28 -53.44
C MET A 1 -0.94 6.05 -52.36
N ALA A 2 -1.28 4.80 -52.04
CA ALA A 2 -2.35 4.46 -51.06
C ALA A 2 -1.87 3.50 -49.95
N GLN A 3 -0.59 3.13 -49.98
CA GLN A 3 -0.02 2.08 -49.14
C GLN A 3 0.54 2.61 -47.80
N LEU A 4 0.87 3.90 -47.75
CA LEU A 4 1.42 4.57 -46.55
C LEU A 4 0.33 4.91 -45.51
N SER A 5 -0.93 5.03 -45.94
CA SER A 5 -2.04 5.45 -45.08
C SER A 5 -2.51 4.36 -44.11
N GLY A 6 -2.39 3.07 -44.47
CA GLY A 6 -2.80 1.97 -43.60
C GLY A 6 -1.89 1.78 -42.38
N ILE A 7 -0.57 1.96 -42.58
CA ILE A 7 0.43 1.79 -41.51
C ILE A 7 0.28 2.88 -40.44
N VAL A 8 0.02 4.12 -40.85
CA VAL A 8 -0.17 5.23 -39.90
C VAL A 8 -1.42 5.01 -39.05
N VAL A 9 -2.52 4.57 -39.65
CA VAL A 9 -3.77 4.29 -38.92
C VAL A 9 -3.59 3.15 -37.91
N PHE A 10 -2.86 2.08 -38.28
CA PHE A 10 -2.61 0.96 -37.38
C PHE A 10 -1.73 1.36 -36.17
N ASN A 11 -0.70 2.17 -36.39
CA ASN A 11 0.17 2.64 -35.30
C ASN A 11 -0.59 3.55 -34.33
N VAL A 12 -1.44 4.45 -34.84
CA VAL A 12 -2.26 5.32 -33.98
C VAL A 12 -3.26 4.50 -33.17
N ALA A 13 -3.95 3.53 -33.79
CA ALA A 13 -4.86 2.63 -33.09
C ALA A 13 -4.16 1.80 -32.00
N PHE A 14 -2.93 1.34 -32.26
CA PHE A 14 -2.13 0.60 -31.29
C PHE A 14 -1.69 1.47 -30.10
N VAL A 15 -1.27 2.71 -30.35
CA VAL A 15 -0.92 3.66 -29.27
C VAL A 15 -2.14 4.00 -28.41
N ILE A 16 -3.31 4.19 -29.02
CA ILE A 16 -4.56 4.42 -28.29
C ILE A 16 -4.92 3.19 -27.43
N ALA A 17 -4.85 1.97 -28.00
CA ALA A 17 -5.10 0.73 -27.26
C ALA A 17 -4.13 0.53 -26.09
N LEU A 18 -2.85 0.90 -26.26
CA LEU A 18 -1.85 0.90 -25.19
C LEU A 18 -2.22 1.90 -24.07
N MET A 19 -2.69 3.10 -24.41
CA MET A 19 -3.14 4.07 -23.41
C MET A 19 -4.35 3.57 -22.61
N PHE A 20 -5.30 2.89 -23.27
CA PHE A 20 -6.45 2.28 -22.58
C PHE A 20 -6.05 1.11 -21.66
N THR A 21 -5.07 0.30 -22.04
CA THR A 21 -4.58 -0.79 -21.17
C THR A 21 -3.82 -0.27 -19.96
N VAL A 22 -3.00 0.78 -20.10
CA VAL A 22 -2.32 1.43 -18.95
C VAL A 22 -3.35 2.05 -17.99
N GLY A 23 -4.41 2.69 -18.50
CA GLY A 23 -5.49 3.25 -17.68
C GLY A 23 -6.29 2.21 -16.88
N MET A 24 -6.30 0.93 -17.33
CA MET A 24 -6.91 -0.18 -16.58
C MET A 24 -5.97 -0.79 -15.53
N ILE A 25 -4.65 -0.61 -15.65
CA ILE A 25 -3.67 -1.12 -14.68
C ILE A 25 -3.53 -0.17 -13.48
N THR A 26 -3.82 1.13 -13.64
CA THR A 26 -3.71 2.12 -12.55
C THR A 26 -5.02 2.41 -11.83
N SER A 27 -5.89 1.40 -11.67
CA SER A 27 -6.96 1.46 -10.67
C SER A 27 -6.69 0.47 -9.55
N VAL A 28 -5.46 0.53 -9.00
CA VAL A 28 -5.23 0.09 -7.63
C VAL A 28 -5.73 1.20 -6.71
N LYS A 29 -7.05 1.44 -6.73
CA LYS A 29 -7.75 1.64 -5.45
C LYS A 29 -7.77 0.26 -4.81
N GLY A 30 -6.60 -0.24 -4.43
CA GLY A 30 -6.51 -1.38 -3.54
C GLY A 30 -7.20 -0.92 -2.28
N ASP A 31 -8.20 -1.65 -1.83
CA ASP A 31 -8.78 -1.39 -0.53
C ASP A 31 -7.62 -1.41 0.47
N VAL A 32 -7.31 -0.25 1.05
CA VAL A 32 -6.25 -0.17 2.05
C VAL A 32 -6.86 -0.68 3.34
N CYS A 33 -6.67 -1.96 3.61
CA CYS A 33 -7.06 -2.54 4.87
C CYS A 33 -6.13 -2.06 5.98
N THR A 34 -6.70 -1.88 7.16
CA THR A 34 -5.94 -1.59 8.38
C THR A 34 -6.20 -2.66 9.42
N ASP A 35 -5.14 -3.11 10.08
CA ASP A 35 -5.24 -4.03 11.22
C ASP A 35 -4.32 -3.54 12.34
N LEU A 36 -4.72 -3.84 13.57
CA LEU A 36 -4.07 -3.39 14.80
C LEU A 36 -3.36 -4.57 15.45
N ILE A 37 -2.06 -4.47 15.64
CA ILE A 37 -1.29 -5.50 16.34
C ILE A 37 -1.14 -5.07 17.81
N PRO A 38 -1.77 -5.80 18.75
CA PRO A 38 -1.86 -5.36 20.14
C PRO A 38 -0.69 -5.79 21.04
N PHE A 39 0.32 -6.49 20.50
CA PHE A 39 1.28 -7.22 21.35
C PHE A 39 2.75 -6.97 20.97
N THR A 40 3.42 -6.08 21.71
CA THR A 40 4.89 -6.00 21.83
C THR A 40 5.27 -5.06 22.99
N PRO A 41 6.48 -5.14 23.59
CA PRO A 41 6.91 -4.19 24.63
C PRO A 41 7.03 -2.71 24.19
N LYS A 42 7.37 -2.41 22.93
CA LYS A 42 7.39 -1.05 22.34
C LYS A 42 7.03 -1.05 20.84
N TRP A 43 5.96 -0.36 20.45
CA TRP A 43 5.65 -0.10 19.04
C TRP A 43 6.12 1.28 18.56
N CYS A 44 6.22 2.26 19.46
CA CYS A 44 6.68 3.60 19.15
C CYS A 44 8.04 3.86 19.82
N ASP A 45 8.98 4.43 19.07
CA ASP A 45 10.18 5.06 19.62
C ASP A 45 9.91 6.58 19.76
N GLY A 46 9.42 6.95 20.95
CA GLY A 46 8.95 8.31 21.25
C GLY A 46 7.51 8.57 20.80
N ASP A 47 7.21 9.81 20.43
CA ASP A 47 5.83 10.25 20.14
C ASP A 47 5.37 9.95 18.70
N ILE A 48 6.29 9.65 17.78
CA ILE A 48 5.95 9.65 16.32
C ILE A 48 6.69 8.57 15.51
N THR A 49 7.81 8.03 16.02
CA THR A 49 8.62 7.07 15.27
C THR A 49 8.07 5.67 15.45
N VAL A 50 7.79 4.99 14.34
CA VAL A 50 7.44 3.57 14.33
C VAL A 50 8.70 2.76 14.63
N SER A 51 8.66 1.90 15.64
CA SER A 51 9.76 0.96 15.92
C SER A 51 9.92 -0.04 14.78
N ASP A 52 11.15 -0.46 14.50
CA ASP A 52 11.45 -1.52 13.55
C ASP A 52 10.68 -2.81 13.86
N ASP A 53 10.41 -3.08 15.15
CA ASP A 53 9.62 -4.23 15.58
C ASP A 53 8.17 -4.16 15.05
N CYS A 54 7.56 -2.96 15.03
CA CYS A 54 6.23 -2.72 14.45
C CYS A 54 6.24 -3.02 12.96
N TRP A 55 7.24 -2.49 12.26
CA TRP A 55 7.38 -2.69 10.85
C TRP A 55 7.54 -4.18 10.49
N ASP A 56 8.40 -4.89 11.23
CA ASP A 56 8.65 -6.31 11.03
C ASP A 56 7.43 -7.18 11.38
N ALA A 57 6.71 -6.88 12.46
CA ALA A 57 5.48 -7.59 12.82
C ALA A 57 4.41 -7.45 11.73
N CYS A 58 4.23 -6.22 11.22
CA CYS A 58 3.34 -5.97 10.09
C CYS A 58 3.76 -6.73 8.83
N ARG A 59 5.05 -6.70 8.48
CA ARG A 59 5.58 -7.38 7.29
C ARG A 59 5.49 -8.90 7.37
N ARG A 60 5.67 -9.49 8.56
CA ARG A 60 5.49 -10.94 8.76
C ARG A 60 4.04 -11.37 8.62
N ARG A 61 3.09 -10.51 8.97
CA ARG A 61 1.66 -10.81 8.94
C ARG A 61 1.03 -10.52 7.57
N TYR A 62 1.47 -9.46 6.88
CA TYR A 62 0.97 -9.06 5.58
C TYR A 62 2.11 -9.02 4.55
N GLN A 63 2.00 -9.84 3.49
CA GLN A 63 3.00 -9.91 2.42
C GLN A 63 3.14 -8.58 1.65
N PHE A 64 2.04 -7.83 1.52
CA PHE A 64 1.98 -6.56 0.79
C PHE A 64 1.72 -5.39 1.77
N LEU A 65 2.68 -5.13 2.65
CA LEU A 65 2.62 -4.00 3.56
C LEU A 65 2.81 -2.68 2.81
N ALA A 66 1.81 -1.81 2.87
CA ALA A 66 1.86 -0.46 2.30
C ALA A 66 2.51 0.53 3.28
N LYS A 67 2.17 0.45 4.57
CA LYS A 67 2.68 1.35 5.62
C LYS A 67 2.48 0.72 7.00
N ALA A 68 3.25 1.14 8.00
CA ALA A 68 2.91 0.96 9.41
C ALA A 68 2.93 2.31 10.11
N THR A 69 2.05 2.53 11.07
CA THR A 69 2.04 3.68 11.97
C THR A 69 1.95 3.22 13.41
N CYS A 70 2.37 4.08 14.33
CA CYS A 70 2.19 3.86 15.75
C CYS A 70 1.14 4.85 16.26
N ASP A 71 0.16 4.35 16.99
CA ASP A 71 -0.86 5.17 17.63
C ASP A 71 -0.86 4.89 19.14
N TYR A 72 -1.14 5.90 19.95
CA TYR A 72 -1.36 5.72 21.38
C TYR A 72 -2.85 5.60 21.67
N LEU A 73 -3.31 4.41 22.05
CA LEU A 73 -4.69 4.19 22.45
C LEU A 73 -4.78 3.97 23.96
N PRO A 74 -5.35 4.91 24.73
CA PRO A 74 -5.39 4.81 26.19
C PRO A 74 -6.25 3.65 26.71
N SER A 75 -7.14 3.12 25.87
CA SER A 75 -8.00 1.98 26.15
C SER A 75 -7.34 0.62 25.91
N PHE A 76 -6.12 0.59 25.34
CA PHE A 76 -5.47 -0.66 24.98
C PHE A 76 -4.64 -1.24 26.15
N PRO A 77 -4.79 -2.54 26.47
CA PRO A 77 -3.99 -3.19 27.51
C PRO A 77 -2.55 -3.38 27.02
N GLY A 78 -1.59 -2.81 27.74
CA GLY A 78 -0.15 -2.99 27.47
C GLY A 78 0.72 -1.90 28.10
N PRO A 79 2.03 -2.14 28.25
CA PRO A 79 2.97 -1.09 28.62
C PRO A 79 2.95 0.01 27.55
N ASN A 80 2.93 1.27 27.98
CA ASN A 80 2.91 2.47 27.14
C ASN A 80 1.65 2.72 26.29
N LYS A 81 0.61 1.87 26.34
CA LYS A 81 -0.65 2.10 25.60
C LYS A 81 -0.44 2.36 24.09
N SER A 82 0.70 1.93 23.55
CA SER A 82 1.03 2.06 22.13
C SER A 82 0.47 0.87 21.37
N VAL A 83 -0.04 1.11 20.16
CA VAL A 83 -0.45 0.07 19.21
C VAL A 83 0.26 0.27 17.88
N CYS A 84 0.56 -0.83 17.21
CA CYS A 84 1.07 -0.82 15.84
C CYS A 84 -0.09 -1.00 14.87
N LYS A 85 -0.25 -0.04 13.96
CA LYS A 85 -1.29 -0.04 12.93
C LYS A 85 -0.67 -0.33 11.58
N CYS A 86 -0.99 -1.49 11.02
CA CYS A 86 -0.49 -1.91 9.71
C CYS A 86 -1.49 -1.52 8.63
N PHE A 87 -1.01 -0.92 7.55
CA PHE A 87 -1.74 -0.65 6.32
C PHE A 87 -1.25 -1.63 5.27
N TYR A 88 -2.14 -2.46 4.75
CA TYR A 88 -1.81 -3.44 3.74
C TYR A 88 -2.84 -3.39 2.62
N ASN A 89 -2.43 -3.86 1.45
CA ASN A 89 -3.38 -4.08 0.38
C ASN A 89 -4.19 -5.31 0.73
N CYS A 90 -5.50 -5.13 0.89
CA CYS A 90 -6.43 -6.18 0.53
C CYS A 90 -6.67 -6.13 -1.00
#